data_AF-A0A227J5A2-F1
#
_entry.id   AF-A0A227J5A2-F1
#
_cell.length_a   1.000
_cell.length_b   1.000
_cell.length_c   1.000
_cell.angle_alpha   90.00
_cell.angle_beta   90.00
_cell.angle_gamma   90.00
#
_symmetry.space_group_name_H-M   'P 1'
#
loop_
_entity.id
_entity.type
_entity.pdbx_description
1 polymer ?
#
loop_
_entity_poly.entity_id
_entity_poly.type
_entity_poly.pdbx_seq_one_letter_code
_entity_poly.pdbx_strand_id
1 'polypeptide(L)' 'MLKHLANIAVDRGCGRFEWAVLDWNQPAIDFYQSIGAEPQDEWKIYRLAGDALQRFAKG' A
#
# COMPACT_ATOMS: atom_id res chain seq x y z
N MET A 1 -15.40 3.68 4.28
CA MET A 1 -14.78 3.56 2.94
C MET A 1 -14.04 2.24 2.75
N LEU A 2 -13.04 1.89 3.57
CA LEU A 2 -12.26 0.65 3.41
C LEU A 2 -13.10 -0.64 3.36
N LYS A 3 -14.13 -0.75 4.21
CA LYS A 3 -15.09 -1.87 4.16
C LYS A 3 -15.80 -2.01 2.81
N HIS A 4 -16.13 -0.89 2.16
CA HIS A 4 -16.78 -0.91 0.85
C HIS A 4 -15.81 -1.41 -0.24
N LEU A 5 -14.55 -0.97 -0.21
CA LEU A 5 -13.51 -1.46 -1.12
C LEU A 5 -13.20 -2.95 -0.90
N ALA A 6 -13.15 -3.39 0.36
CA ALA A 6 -12.96 -4.81 0.70
C ALA A 6 -14.10 -5.67 0.15
N ASN A 7 -15.36 -5.22 0.23
CA ASN A 7 -16.48 -5.93 -0.39
C ASN A 7 -16.30 -6.07 -1.90
N ILE A 8 -15.90 -5.00 -2.61
CA ILE A 8 -15.64 -5.06 -4.05
C ILE A 8 -14.52 -6.06 -4.37
N ALA A 9 -13.46 -6.09 -3.56
CA ALA A 9 -12.36 -7.05 -3.75
C ALA A 9 -12.84 -8.50 -3.60
N VAL A 10 -13.66 -8.79 -2.59
CA VAL A 10 -14.27 -10.10 -2.39
C VAL A 10 -15.19 -10.48 -3.55
N ASP A 11 -16.09 -9.57 -3.95
CA ASP A 11 -17.05 -9.80 -5.06
C ASP A 11 -16.34 -10.10 -6.39
N ARG A 12 -15.11 -9.59 -6.57
CA ARG A 12 -14.28 -9.79 -7.77
C ARG A 12 -13.32 -10.98 -7.65
N GLY A 13 -13.34 -11.73 -6.55
CA GLY A 13 -12.44 -12.85 -6.33
C GLY A 13 -10.97 -12.43 -6.16
N CYS A 14 -10.71 -11.21 -5.68
CA CYS A 14 -9.36 -10.76 -5.38
C CYS A 14 -8.83 -11.46 -4.13
N GLY A 15 -7.60 -12.01 -4.20
CA GLY A 15 -6.97 -12.72 -3.07
C GLY A 15 -6.38 -11.82 -1.98
N ARG A 16 -6.22 -10.51 -2.23
CA ARG A 16 -5.67 -9.57 -1.25
C ARG A 16 -6.09 -8.12 -1.53
N PHE A 17 -5.99 -7.28 -0.50
CA PHE A 17 -6.17 -5.84 -0.57
C PHE A 17 -5.01 -5.14 0.16
N GLU A 18 -4.20 -4.38 -0.59
CA GLU A 18 -2.96 -3.77 -0.09
C GLU A 18 -2.97 -2.25 -0.32
N TRP A 19 -2.37 -1.51 0.61
CA TRP A 19 -2.18 -0.06 0.51
C TRP A 19 -0.95 0.39 1.29
N ALA A 20 -0.46 1.59 1.01
CA ALA A 20 0.66 2.20 1.73
C ALA A 20 0.14 3.09 2.87
N VAL A 21 0.87 3.08 3.99
CA VAL A 21 0.74 4.03 5.10
C VAL A 21 2.11 4.63 5.38
N LEU A 22 2.15 5.86 5.88
CA LEU A 22 3.39 6.44 6.40
C LEU A 22 3.69 5.82 7.76
N ASP A 23 4.94 5.41 7.96
CA ASP A 23 5.42 4.71 9.16
C ASP A 23 5.14 5.46 10.47
N TRP A 24 5.11 6.78 10.43
CA TRP A 24 4.83 7.62 11.59
C TRP A 24 3.33 7.77 11.90
N ASN A 25 2.42 7.30 11.04
CA ASN A 25 0.97 7.49 11.23
C ASN A 25 0.38 6.41 12.14
N GLN A 26 0.78 6.42 13.42
CA GLN A 26 0.34 5.45 14.42
C GLN A 26 -1.19 5.28 14.50
N PRO A 27 -2.02 6.35 14.49
CA PRO A 27 -3.46 6.19 14.56
C PRO A 27 -4.05 5.37 13.38
N ALA A 28 -3.49 5.55 12.17
CA ALA A 28 -3.91 4.76 11.01
C ALA A 28 -3.41 3.31 11.11
N ILE A 29 -2.17 3.11 11.55
CA ILE A 29 -1.57 1.79 11.77
C ILE A 29 -2.39 0.98 12.79
N ASP A 30 -2.71 1.58 13.94
CA ASP A 30 -3.53 0.95 14.99
C ASP A 30 -4.90 0.54 14.44
N PHE A 31 -5.53 1.43 13.65
CA PHE A 31 -6.79 1.12 12.99
C PHE A 31 -6.65 -0.06 12.02
N TYR A 32 -5.63 -0.09 11.17
CA TYR A 32 -5.40 -1.20 10.23
C TYR A 32 -5.15 -2.53 10.95
N GLN A 33 -4.35 -2.53 12.03
CA GLN A 33 -4.12 -3.71 12.85
C GLN A 33 -5.41 -4.19 13.54
N SER A 34 -6.25 -3.26 14.02
CA SER A 34 -7.53 -3.62 14.66
C SER A 34 -8.52 -4.32 13.73
N ILE A 35 -8.37 -4.15 12.41
CA ILE A 35 -9.19 -4.85 11.39
C ILE A 35 -8.48 -6.06 10.80
N GLY A 36 -7.34 -6.48 11.37
CA GLY A 36 -6.58 -7.66 10.96
C GLY A 36 -5.67 -7.46 9.75
N ALA A 37 -5.35 -6.22 9.37
CA ALA A 37 -4.35 -5.97 8.34
C ALA A 37 -2.93 -6.04 8.95
N GLU A 38 -1.99 -6.62 8.20
CA GLU A 38 -0.61 -6.85 8.64
C GLU A 38 0.38 -6.06 7.77
N PRO A 39 1.43 -5.47 8.36
CA PRO A 39 2.48 -4.80 7.59
C PRO A 39 3.30 -5.80 6.78
N GLN A 40 3.82 -5.35 5.63
CA GLN A 40 4.67 -6.15 4.74
C GLN A 40 6.13 -5.69 4.86
N ASP A 41 6.74 -5.96 6.01
CA ASP A 41 8.05 -5.39 6.41
C ASP A 41 9.25 -5.89 5.58
N GLU A 42 9.09 -6.98 4.84
CA GLU A 42 10.13 -7.51 3.95
C GLU A 42 10.30 -6.68 2.66
N TRP A 43 9.33 -5.81 2.34
CA TRP A 43 9.29 -5.10 1.07
C TRP A 43 9.74 -3.65 1.25
N LYS A 44 10.77 -3.26 0.49
CA LYS A 44 11.18 -1.85 0.40
C LYS A 44 10.62 -1.21 -0.85
N ILE A 45 9.88 -0.12 -0.68
CA ILE A 45 9.38 0.67 -1.81
C ILE A 45 10.51 1.58 -2.30
N TYR A 46 11.02 1.31 -3.49
CA TYR A 46 11.94 2.21 -4.21
C TYR A 46 11.14 3.12 -5.14
N ARG A 47 11.54 4.39 -5.23
CA ARG A 47 10.93 5.35 -6.16
C ARG A 47 11.99 5.97 -7.05
N LEU A 48 11.82 5.82 -8.35
CA LEU A 48 12.53 6.57 -9.37
C LEU A 48 11.60 7.65 -9.93
N ALA A 49 11.95 8.91 -9.77
CA ALA A 49 11.11 10.04 -10.18
C ALA A 49 11.95 11.24 -10.63
N GLY A 50 11.30 12.21 -11.27
CA GLY A 50 11.91 13.47 -11.71
C GLY A 50 13.06 13.26 -12.69
N ASP A 51 14.09 14.08 -12.59
CA ASP A 51 15.23 14.06 -13.52
C ASP A 51 15.99 12.74 -13.49
N ALA A 52 16.02 12.04 -12.36
CA ALA A 52 16.65 10.73 -12.26
C ALA A 52 15.94 9.70 -13.16
N LEU A 53 14.60 9.72 -13.19
CA LEU A 53 13.81 8.90 -14.10
C LEU A 53 14.07 9.27 -15.57
N GLN A 54 14.07 10.57 -15.88
CA GLN A 54 14.30 11.03 -17.26
C GLN A 54 15.70 10.65 -17.77
N ARG A 55 16.72 10.74 -16.92
CA ARG A 55 18.09 10.31 -17.27
C ARG A 55 18.17 8.81 -17.50
N PHE A 56 17.55 8.01 -16.61
CA PHE A 56 17.54 6.55 -16.76
C PHE A 56 16.85 6.09 -18.06
N ALA A 57 15.73 6.70 -18.42
CA ALA A 57 14.98 6.33 -19.63
C ALA A 57 15.67 6.69 -20.96
N LYS A 58 16.62 7.65 -20.94
CA LYS A 58 17.39 8.08 -22.11
C LYS A 58 18.74 7.36 -22.24
N GLY A 59 19.09 6.52 -21.26
CA GLY A 59 20.31 5.73 -21.21
C GLY A 59 20.21 4.43 -21.97
#